data_AF-A0ABD0QXF1-F1
#
_entry.id   AF-A0ABD0QXF1-F1
#
_cell.length_a   1.000
_cell.length_b   1.000
_cell.length_c   1.000
_cell.angle_alpha   90.00
_cell.angle_beta   90.00
_cell.angle_gamma   90.00
#
_symmetry.space_group_name_H-M   'P 1'
#
loop_
_entity.id
_entity.type
_entity.pdbx_description
1 polymer ?
#
loop_
_entity_poly.entity_id
_entity_poly.type
_entity_poly.pdbx_seq_one_letter_code
_entity_poly.pdbx_strand_id
1 'polypeptide(L)'
;LTPKPELTSDPAGAALTGNTVTLTCRMDLSTGWDFYWYKHTPNSETKKTETNSYRVKIDSVSDGGQYWCRAGRGNPVYYTQYSDALPKAVVMVRPDERVFRGETVTLRCDIKWGGDTEWTYRWEIERTNYQYKNSVSRFSTQEWNISSVDHVHSGKYTCTGQMGTQSSQRSDAVTLTVS
;
A
#
# COMPACT_ATOMS: atom_id res chain seq x y z
N LEU A 1 1.60 -23.59 3.30
CA LEU A 1 1.30 -22.14 3.27
C LEU A 1 0.49 -21.85 2.01
N THR A 2 -0.63 -21.14 2.12
CA THR A 2 -1.40 -20.66 0.95
C THR A 2 -0.62 -19.51 0.29
N PRO A 3 -0.41 -19.51 -1.04
CA PRO A 3 0.34 -18.45 -1.70
C PRO A 3 -0.41 -17.11 -1.60
N LYS A 4 0.34 -16.00 -1.62
CA LYS A 4 -0.20 -14.65 -1.68
C LYS A 4 0.19 -14.03 -3.04
N PRO A 5 -0.77 -13.69 -3.91
CA PRO A 5 -0.47 -13.04 -5.17
C PRO A 5 -0.07 -11.57 -4.97
N GLU A 6 0.70 -11.03 -5.92
CA GLU A 6 1.06 -9.62 -5.99
C GLU A 6 0.16 -8.91 -7.00
N LEU A 7 -0.60 -7.92 -6.55
CA LEU A 7 -1.38 -7.08 -7.44
C LEU A 7 -0.50 -5.94 -7.99
N THR A 8 -0.44 -5.84 -9.30
CA THR A 8 0.30 -4.81 -10.03
C THR A 8 -0.60 -4.12 -11.06
N SER A 9 -0.19 -2.97 -11.57
CA SER A 9 -0.83 -2.29 -12.70
C SER A 9 0.22 -1.93 -13.75
N ASP A 10 -0.19 -1.71 -14.99
CA ASP A 10 0.66 -1.15 -16.03
C ASP A 10 1.14 0.28 -15.68
N PRO A 11 2.33 0.71 -16.16
CA PRO A 11 2.98 1.97 -15.76
C PRO A 11 2.31 3.24 -16.31
N ALA A 12 1.17 3.14 -16.97
CA ALA A 12 0.38 4.29 -17.38
C ALA A 12 -0.33 4.89 -16.14
N GLY A 13 0.37 5.84 -15.53
CA GLY A 13 -0.07 6.85 -14.57
C GLY A 13 -1.53 6.83 -14.13
N ALA A 14 -1.66 6.69 -12.81
CA ALA A 14 -2.76 7.21 -11.99
C ALA A 14 -4.16 6.60 -12.20
N ALA A 15 -4.87 6.40 -11.08
CA ALA A 15 -6.32 6.36 -11.06
C ALA A 15 -6.91 7.76 -11.39
N LEU A 16 -6.56 8.33 -12.54
CA LEU A 16 -7.18 9.55 -13.07
C LEU A 16 -8.50 9.19 -13.73
N THR A 17 -9.53 9.96 -13.43
CA THR A 17 -10.85 9.90 -14.08
C THR A 17 -10.69 9.99 -15.60
N GLY A 18 -11.26 9.03 -16.33
CA GLY A 18 -11.20 8.89 -17.80
C GLY A 18 -10.21 7.83 -18.31
N ASN A 19 -9.33 7.30 -17.46
CA ASN A 19 -8.33 6.31 -17.89
C ASN A 19 -8.83 4.86 -17.80
N THR A 20 -8.33 4.03 -18.70
CA THR A 20 -8.46 2.57 -18.61
C THR A 20 -7.13 1.98 -18.14
N VAL A 21 -7.15 1.33 -16.97
CA VAL A 21 -5.97 0.69 -16.38
C VAL A 21 -6.04 -0.82 -16.51
N THR A 22 -4.90 -1.49 -16.59
CA THR A 22 -4.82 -2.95 -16.60
C THR A 22 -4.22 -3.43 -15.29
N LEU A 23 -5.06 -3.98 -14.41
CA LEU A 23 -4.62 -4.68 -13.21
C LEU A 23 -4.10 -6.06 -13.58
N THR A 24 -2.97 -6.46 -13.01
CA THR A 24 -2.34 -7.77 -13.22
C THR A 24 -2.08 -8.43 -11.87
N CYS A 25 -2.65 -9.61 -11.67
CA CYS A 25 -2.46 -10.44 -10.49
C CYS A 25 -1.28 -11.39 -10.75
N ARG A 26 -0.10 -11.04 -10.23
CA ARG A 26 1.12 -11.82 -10.42
C ARG A 26 1.24 -12.90 -9.36
N MET A 27 1.59 -14.08 -9.81
CA MET A 27 1.88 -15.21 -8.93
C MET A 27 2.62 -16.27 -9.73
N ASP A 28 3.58 -16.91 -9.07
CA ASP A 28 4.34 -18.02 -9.66
C ASP A 28 3.42 -19.24 -9.75
N LEU A 29 2.85 -19.48 -10.94
CA LEU A 29 1.82 -20.49 -11.11
C LEU A 29 2.03 -21.40 -12.31
N SER A 30 1.70 -22.68 -12.07
CA SER A 30 1.28 -23.66 -13.07
C SER A 30 -0.04 -23.25 -13.74
N THR A 31 -0.37 -23.82 -14.89
CA THR A 31 -1.66 -23.61 -15.59
C THR A 31 -2.88 -24.01 -14.74
N GLY A 32 -4.06 -23.41 -15.02
CA GLY A 32 -5.35 -23.85 -14.47
C GLY A 32 -5.87 -23.08 -13.25
N TRP A 33 -5.60 -21.78 -13.16
CA TRP A 33 -6.13 -20.91 -12.11
C TRP A 33 -7.09 -19.89 -12.67
N ASP A 34 -8.20 -19.69 -11.97
CA ASP A 34 -9.10 -18.57 -12.17
C ASP A 34 -8.71 -17.43 -11.22
N PHE A 35 -8.87 -16.19 -11.69
CA PHE A 35 -8.56 -14.98 -10.94
C PHE A 35 -9.84 -14.25 -10.55
N TYR A 36 -9.89 -13.83 -9.30
CA TYR A 36 -11.04 -13.18 -8.68
C TYR A 36 -10.62 -11.77 -8.25
N TRP A 37 -11.42 -10.79 -8.61
CA TRP A 37 -11.13 -9.36 -8.46
C TRP A 37 -12.16 -8.69 -7.58
N TYR A 38 -11.67 -7.83 -6.69
CA TYR A 38 -12.49 -7.18 -5.67
C TYR A 38 -12.23 -5.68 -5.65
N LYS A 39 -13.26 -4.90 -5.34
CA LYS A 39 -13.19 -3.43 -5.26
C LYS A 39 -13.84 -2.94 -3.97
N HIS A 40 -13.29 -1.90 -3.35
CA HIS A 40 -13.69 -1.29 -2.07
C HIS A 40 -13.54 -2.20 -0.85
N THR A 41 -13.97 -3.46 -0.93
CA THR A 41 -13.82 -4.45 0.13
C THR A 41 -13.50 -5.83 -0.45
N PRO A 42 -12.77 -6.70 0.28
CA PRO A 42 -12.51 -8.09 -0.13
C PRO A 42 -13.76 -8.98 -0.28
N ASN A 43 -14.93 -8.49 0.15
CA ASN A 43 -16.19 -9.23 0.08
C ASN A 43 -17.04 -8.84 -1.14
N SER A 44 -16.66 -7.77 -1.85
CA SER A 44 -17.34 -7.32 -3.06
C SER A 44 -16.61 -7.83 -4.30
N GLU A 45 -16.81 -9.13 -4.59
CA GLU A 45 -16.32 -9.70 -5.83
C GLU A 45 -16.97 -8.96 -7.00
N THR A 46 -16.11 -8.36 -7.82
CA THR A 46 -16.55 -7.57 -8.97
C THR A 46 -16.44 -8.37 -10.25
N LYS A 47 -15.47 -9.29 -10.33
CA LYS A 47 -15.20 -10.04 -11.56
C LYS A 47 -14.40 -11.32 -11.32
N LYS A 48 -14.68 -12.34 -12.13
CA LYS A 48 -13.86 -13.55 -12.32
C LYS A 48 -13.26 -13.55 -13.74
N THR A 49 -11.98 -13.90 -13.88
CA THR A 49 -11.28 -14.01 -15.17
C THR A 49 -10.42 -15.26 -15.22
N GLU A 50 -10.31 -15.91 -16.38
CA GLU A 50 -9.38 -17.04 -16.59
C GLU A 50 -7.93 -16.55 -16.76
N THR A 51 -7.77 -15.32 -17.24
CA THR A 51 -6.47 -14.64 -17.34
C THR A 51 -6.16 -13.87 -16.06
N ASN A 52 -4.88 -13.64 -15.79
CA ASN A 52 -4.42 -12.88 -14.64
C ASN A 52 -4.54 -11.35 -14.78
N SER A 53 -5.23 -10.87 -15.82
CA SER A 53 -5.39 -9.45 -16.12
C SER A 53 -6.86 -9.00 -16.05
N TYR A 54 -7.09 -7.80 -15.53
CA TYR A 54 -8.39 -7.14 -15.50
C TYR A 54 -8.28 -5.67 -15.91
N ARG A 55 -8.93 -5.31 -17.02
CA ARG A 55 -9.06 -3.93 -17.49
C ARG A 55 -10.19 -3.21 -16.77
N VAL A 56 -9.88 -2.09 -16.12
CA VAL A 56 -10.81 -1.27 -15.34
C VAL A 56 -10.86 0.12 -15.95
N LYS A 57 -12.06 0.61 -16.24
CA LYS A 57 -12.28 2.01 -16.65
C LYS A 57 -12.63 2.82 -15.42
N ILE A 58 -11.88 3.89 -15.17
CA ILE A 58 -12.08 4.79 -14.01
C ILE A 58 -12.89 5.98 -14.50
N ASP A 59 -14.23 5.90 -14.51
CA ASP A 59 -15.09 6.97 -15.03
C ASP A 59 -15.39 8.09 -14.01
N SER A 60 -15.09 7.86 -12.73
CA SER A 60 -15.31 8.81 -11.63
C SER A 60 -14.35 8.56 -10.45
N VAL A 61 -14.28 9.48 -9.48
CA VAL A 61 -13.51 9.29 -8.24
C VAL A 61 -14.02 8.09 -7.43
N SER A 62 -15.33 7.78 -7.52
CA SER A 62 -15.94 6.55 -6.97
C SER A 62 -15.63 5.29 -7.78
N ASP A 63 -15.20 5.45 -9.04
CA ASP A 63 -14.58 4.35 -9.77
C ASP A 63 -13.17 4.05 -9.26
N GLY A 64 -12.52 5.05 -8.67
CA GLY A 64 -11.39 4.85 -7.79
C GLY A 64 -11.75 4.04 -6.53
N GLY A 65 -10.73 3.58 -5.83
CA GLY A 65 -10.90 2.76 -4.62
C GLY A 65 -9.76 1.76 -4.47
N GLN A 66 -9.83 0.97 -3.39
CA GLN A 66 -8.89 -0.13 -3.20
C GLN A 66 -9.30 -1.34 -4.04
N TYR A 67 -8.31 -1.95 -4.71
CA TYR A 67 -8.47 -3.16 -5.51
C TYR A 67 -7.69 -4.31 -4.90
N TRP A 68 -8.26 -5.51 -4.93
CA TRP A 68 -7.57 -6.75 -4.55
C TRP A 68 -7.74 -7.81 -5.63
N CYS A 69 -6.82 -8.77 -5.66
CA CYS A 69 -6.99 -10.00 -6.40
C CYS A 69 -6.71 -11.23 -5.53
N ARG A 70 -7.28 -12.36 -5.90
CA ARG A 70 -6.84 -13.69 -5.46
C ARG A 70 -7.05 -14.70 -6.59
N ALA A 71 -6.43 -15.86 -6.49
CA ALA A 71 -6.67 -16.96 -7.44
C ALA A 71 -7.43 -18.11 -6.78
N GLY A 72 -8.14 -18.89 -7.58
CA GLY A 72 -8.83 -20.10 -7.17
C GLY A 72 -8.75 -21.21 -8.21
N ARG A 73 -8.79 -22.47 -7.75
CA ARG A 73 -8.83 -23.65 -8.64
C ARG A 73 -9.56 -24.83 -8.03
N GLY A 74 -10.02 -25.76 -8.86
CA GLY A 74 -10.64 -27.03 -8.43
C GLY A 74 -12.12 -26.93 -8.06
N ASN A 75 -12.71 -28.07 -7.70
CA ASN A 75 -14.10 -28.19 -7.27
C ASN A 75 -14.18 -29.16 -6.06
N PRO A 76 -14.38 -28.67 -4.82
CA PRO A 76 -14.63 -27.29 -4.43
C PRO A 76 -13.42 -26.37 -4.64
N VAL A 77 -13.67 -25.07 -4.80
CA VAL A 77 -12.63 -24.10 -5.16
C VAL A 77 -11.67 -23.89 -4.00
N TYR A 78 -10.39 -24.16 -4.24
CA TYR A 78 -9.28 -23.82 -3.35
C TYR A 78 -8.75 -22.43 -3.69
N TYR A 79 -8.78 -21.52 -2.73
CA TYR A 79 -8.38 -20.12 -2.92
C TYR A 79 -7.01 -19.80 -2.32
N THR A 80 -6.31 -18.87 -2.97
CA THR A 80 -5.11 -18.23 -2.42
C THR A 80 -5.49 -17.18 -1.37
N GLN A 81 -4.48 -16.61 -0.71
CA GLN A 81 -4.69 -15.37 0.05
C GLN A 81 -5.07 -14.23 -0.90
N TYR A 82 -5.68 -13.18 -0.34
CA TYR A 82 -5.84 -11.91 -1.05
C TYR A 82 -4.47 -11.23 -1.23
N SER A 83 -4.32 -10.54 -2.35
CA SER A 83 -3.18 -9.65 -2.58
C SER A 83 -3.16 -8.50 -1.59
N ASP A 84 -2.05 -7.76 -1.60
CA ASP A 84 -2.08 -6.37 -1.16
C ASP A 84 -2.99 -5.53 -2.06
N ALA A 85 -3.54 -4.45 -1.51
CA ALA A 85 -4.45 -3.58 -2.22
C ALA A 85 -3.70 -2.47 -2.98
N LEU A 86 -4.24 -2.05 -4.13
CA LEU A 86 -3.81 -0.82 -4.79
C LEU A 86 -4.88 0.27 -4.63
N PRO A 87 -4.52 1.55 -4.36
CA PRO A 87 -3.15 2.05 -4.28
C PRO A 87 -2.46 1.68 -2.94
N LYS A 88 -1.14 1.48 -2.92
CA LYS A 88 -0.37 1.10 -1.71
C LYS A 88 0.64 2.19 -1.33
N ALA A 89 0.63 2.62 -0.07
CA ALA A 89 1.65 3.52 0.46
C ALA A 89 2.99 2.81 0.63
N VAL A 90 4.09 3.54 0.44
CA VAL A 90 5.46 3.05 0.64
C VAL A 90 6.24 4.11 1.39
N VAL A 91 6.85 3.70 2.50
CA VAL A 91 7.70 4.56 3.32
C VAL A 91 9.15 4.42 2.89
N MET A 92 9.83 5.54 2.76
CA MET A 92 11.28 5.64 2.55
C MET A 92 11.89 6.49 3.65
N VAL A 93 13.10 6.12 4.08
CA VAL A 93 13.85 6.81 5.14
C VAL A 93 15.16 7.31 4.55
N ARG A 94 15.55 8.55 4.87
CA ARG A 94 16.82 9.14 4.46
C ARG A 94 17.51 9.81 5.66
N PRO A 95 18.78 9.50 5.96
CA PRO A 95 19.57 8.42 5.34
C PRO A 95 18.97 7.04 5.64
N ASP A 96 19.15 6.09 4.71
CA ASP A 96 18.69 4.68 4.86
C ASP A 96 19.72 3.83 5.63
N GLU A 97 20.44 4.48 6.55
CA GLU A 97 21.56 3.90 7.30
C GLU A 97 21.33 4.05 8.80
N ARG A 98 22.32 3.64 9.60
CA ARG A 98 22.26 3.81 11.04
C ARG A 98 22.28 5.30 11.39
N VAL A 99 21.21 5.74 12.05
CA VAL A 99 21.00 7.13 12.48
C VAL A 99 21.55 7.34 13.88
N PHE A 100 22.29 8.42 14.10
CA PHE A 100 22.84 8.82 15.39
C PHE A 100 22.11 10.01 15.98
N ARG A 101 22.14 10.14 17.30
CA ARG A 101 21.58 11.30 18.02
C ARG A 101 22.09 12.63 17.46
N GLY A 102 21.19 13.59 17.28
CA GLY A 102 21.49 14.92 16.72
C GLY A 102 21.42 15.01 15.20
N GLU A 103 21.37 13.89 14.48
CA GLU A 103 21.20 13.88 13.02
C GLU A 103 19.78 14.31 12.60
N THR A 104 19.61 14.53 11.30
CA THR A 104 18.31 14.81 10.69
C THR A 104 17.89 13.65 9.81
N VAL A 105 16.67 13.16 10.00
CA VAL A 105 16.07 12.11 9.18
C VAL A 105 14.86 12.64 8.44
N THR A 106 14.76 12.31 7.16
CA THR A 106 13.59 12.56 6.33
C THR A 106 12.84 11.25 6.10
N LEU A 107 11.59 11.21 6.53
CA LEU A 107 10.64 10.15 6.19
C LEU A 107 9.79 10.62 5.02
N ARG A 108 9.68 9.83 3.95
CA ARG A 108 8.85 10.12 2.79
C ARG A 108 7.84 9.00 2.58
N CYS A 109 6.59 9.37 2.30
CA CYS A 109 5.54 8.42 1.96
C CYS A 109 5.10 8.61 0.51
N ASP A 110 5.29 7.60 -0.33
CA ASP A 110 4.82 7.63 -1.72
C ASP A 110 3.62 6.69 -1.90
N ILE A 111 2.63 7.11 -2.67
CA ILE A 111 1.45 6.29 -2.96
C ILE A 111 1.63 5.63 -4.34
N LYS A 112 1.98 4.34 -4.35
CA LYS A 112 2.01 3.55 -5.58
C LYS A 112 0.61 3.46 -6.16
N TRP A 113 0.48 3.74 -7.47
CA TRP A 113 -0.80 3.87 -8.18
C TRP A 113 -1.69 5.03 -7.67
N GLY A 114 -1.15 5.93 -6.84
CA GLY A 114 -1.87 7.10 -6.33
C GLY A 114 -2.03 8.22 -7.36
N GLY A 115 -1.25 8.21 -8.44
CA GLY A 115 -1.19 9.31 -9.41
C GLY A 115 -0.45 10.55 -8.89
N ASP A 116 -0.48 11.61 -9.69
CA ASP A 116 0.10 12.92 -9.35
C ASP A 116 -0.99 13.84 -8.80
N THR A 117 -1.52 13.47 -7.64
CA THR A 117 -2.66 14.13 -7.01
C THR A 117 -2.30 14.57 -5.59
N GLU A 118 -3.04 15.55 -5.06
CA GLU A 118 -2.85 16.09 -3.71
C GLU A 118 -3.36 15.12 -2.64
N TRP A 119 -2.57 14.07 -2.36
CA TRP A 119 -2.81 13.17 -1.23
C TRP A 119 -2.55 13.87 0.10
N THR A 120 -3.41 13.59 1.07
CA THR A 120 -3.12 13.88 2.48
C THR A 120 -2.50 12.65 3.13
N TYR A 121 -1.44 12.84 3.91
CA TYR A 121 -0.67 11.74 4.48
C TYR A 121 -0.88 11.65 5.99
N ARG A 122 -1.17 10.44 6.46
CA ARG A 122 -1.27 10.10 7.87
C ARG A 122 -0.20 9.08 8.22
N TRP A 123 0.70 9.49 9.10
CA TRP A 123 1.74 8.66 9.68
C TRP A 123 1.24 8.01 10.96
N GLU A 124 1.57 6.74 11.16
CA GLU A 124 1.29 5.97 12.37
C GLU A 124 2.60 5.37 12.87
N ILE A 125 2.93 5.72 14.12
CA ILE A 125 4.25 5.49 14.72
C ILE A 125 4.06 4.63 15.96
N GLU A 126 4.63 3.44 15.95
CA GLU A 126 4.72 2.57 17.12
C GLU A 126 6.11 2.74 17.75
N ARG A 127 6.20 3.47 18.85
CA ARG A 127 7.49 3.66 19.53
C ARG A 127 7.95 2.38 20.21
N THR A 128 9.24 2.09 20.05
CA THR A 128 9.87 0.89 20.63
C THR A 128 10.70 1.20 21.88
N ASN A 129 10.85 2.49 22.23
CA ASN A 129 11.52 2.90 23.46
C ASN A 129 10.72 2.41 24.68
N TYR A 130 11.39 1.67 25.57
CA TYR A 130 10.79 1.03 26.75
C TYR A 130 10.09 2.01 27.69
N GLN A 131 10.54 3.27 27.76
CA GLN A 131 9.94 4.30 28.61
C GLN A 131 8.70 4.98 27.99
N TYR A 132 8.53 4.92 26.66
CA TYR A 132 7.50 5.69 25.93
C TYR A 132 6.80 4.82 24.87
N LYS A 133 6.41 3.61 25.25
CA LYS A 133 5.68 2.70 24.36
C LYS A 133 4.26 3.20 24.13
N ASN A 134 4.08 4.02 23.11
CA ASN A 134 2.78 4.52 22.65
C ASN A 134 2.67 4.47 21.12
N SER A 135 1.42 4.50 20.64
CA SER A 135 1.12 4.78 19.24
C SER A 135 0.81 6.26 19.09
N VAL A 136 1.41 6.91 18.10
CA VAL A 136 1.10 8.30 17.74
C VAL A 136 0.74 8.37 16.27
N SER A 137 -0.35 9.07 15.97
CA SER A 137 -0.72 9.44 14.62
C SER A 137 -0.36 10.90 14.34
N ARG A 138 0.10 11.18 13.13
CA ARG A 138 0.46 12.53 12.68
C ARG A 138 0.00 12.77 11.26
N PHE A 139 -0.65 13.91 11.03
CA PHE A 139 -0.90 14.42 9.69
C PHE A 139 0.30 15.23 9.22
N SER A 140 0.74 15.00 7.98
CA SER A 140 1.88 15.68 7.40
C SER A 140 1.71 15.83 5.90
N THR A 141 2.60 16.61 5.30
CA THR A 141 2.94 16.51 3.88
C THR A 141 3.54 15.14 3.56
N GLN A 142 3.79 14.88 2.28
CA GLN A 142 4.45 13.67 1.77
C GLN A 142 5.76 13.34 2.51
N GLU A 143 6.53 14.38 2.82
CA GLU A 143 7.77 14.30 3.58
C GLU A 143 7.59 14.81 5.01
N TRP A 144 8.27 14.15 5.94
CA TRP A 144 8.38 14.54 7.34
C TRP A 144 9.85 14.55 7.75
N ASN A 145 10.36 15.74 8.06
CA ASN A 145 11.70 15.95 8.59
C ASN A 145 11.69 15.91 10.11
N ILE A 146 12.54 15.06 10.69
CA ILE A 146 12.83 15.00 12.12
C ILE A 146 14.25 15.52 12.31
N SER A 147 14.40 16.73 12.83
CA SER A 147 15.69 17.33 13.14
C SER A 147 16.13 16.98 14.56
N SER A 148 17.44 16.86 14.79
CA SER A 148 18.03 16.52 16.09
C SER A 148 17.40 15.26 16.70
N VAL A 149 17.44 14.15 15.96
CA VAL A 149 16.88 12.85 16.37
C VAL A 149 17.44 12.36 17.72
N ASP A 150 16.64 11.54 18.40
CA ASP A 150 16.92 11.03 19.75
C ASP A 150 16.25 9.65 19.91
N HIS A 151 16.58 8.87 20.95
CA HIS A 151 16.05 7.52 21.19
C HIS A 151 14.53 7.46 21.30
N VAL A 152 13.85 8.57 21.61
CA VAL A 152 12.37 8.65 21.60
C VAL A 152 11.76 8.59 20.20
N HIS A 153 12.58 8.81 19.17
CA HIS A 153 12.21 8.69 17.76
C HIS A 153 12.45 7.28 17.22
N SER A 154 12.96 6.34 18.02
CA SER A 154 13.06 4.94 17.59
C SER A 154 11.68 4.28 17.60
N GLY A 155 11.35 3.58 16.52
CA GLY A 155 10.04 2.97 16.37
C GLY A 155 9.77 2.42 14.98
N LYS A 156 8.56 1.88 14.82
CA LYS A 156 8.04 1.44 13.53
C LYS A 156 7.14 2.53 12.95
N TYR A 157 7.40 2.89 11.71
CA TYR A 157 6.73 3.94 10.98
C TYR A 157 5.93 3.35 9.85
N THR A 158 4.64 3.69 9.79
CA THR A 158 3.75 3.36 8.68
C THR A 158 3.05 4.61 8.19
N CYS A 159 2.57 4.57 6.96
CA CYS A 159 1.84 5.67 6.35
C CYS A 159 0.59 5.18 5.60
N THR A 160 -0.44 6.03 5.56
CA THR A 160 -1.60 5.92 4.67
C THR A 160 -1.82 7.24 3.93
N GLY A 161 -2.22 7.18 2.67
CA GLY A 161 -2.72 8.33 1.90
C GLY A 161 -4.24 8.37 1.85
N GLN A 162 -4.82 9.57 1.92
CA GLN A 162 -6.24 9.82 1.68
C GLN A 162 -6.45 10.95 0.66
N MET A 163 -7.36 10.73 -0.30
CA MET A 163 -7.77 11.69 -1.32
C MET A 163 -9.29 11.61 -1.52
N GLY A 164 -10.04 12.59 -0.99
CA GLY A 164 -11.51 12.54 -0.99
C GLY A 164 -12.03 11.26 -0.31
N THR A 165 -12.76 10.43 -1.07
CA THR A 165 -13.26 9.11 -0.63
C THR A 165 -12.27 7.97 -0.87
N GLN A 166 -11.18 8.21 -1.59
CA GLN A 166 -10.16 7.21 -1.88
C GLN A 166 -9.13 7.14 -0.74
N SER A 167 -8.68 5.93 -0.41
CA SER A 167 -7.62 5.68 0.57
C SER A 167 -6.64 4.64 0.06
N SER A 168 -5.36 4.81 0.39
CA SER A 168 -4.35 3.80 0.10
C SER A 168 -4.40 2.66 1.11
N GLN A 169 -3.94 1.48 0.70
CA GLN A 169 -3.45 0.50 1.64
C GLN A 169 -2.32 1.12 2.47
N ARG A 170 -2.28 0.76 3.76
CA ARG A 170 -1.19 1.10 4.66
C ARG A 170 0.12 0.51 4.12
N SER A 171 1.19 1.28 4.28
CA SER A 171 2.53 0.82 3.95
C SER A 171 2.95 -0.35 4.83
N ASP A 172 3.95 -1.08 4.36
CA ASP A 172 4.72 -1.94 5.25
C ASP A 172 5.45 -1.04 6.27
N ALA A 173 5.72 -1.59 7.46
CA ALA A 173 6.35 -0.84 8.54
C ALA A 173 7.87 -0.74 8.33
N VAL A 174 8.40 0.47 8.38
CA VAL A 174 9.85 0.71 8.38
C VAL A 174 10.31 1.01 9.80
N THR A 175 11.41 0.38 10.22
CA THR A 175 11.94 0.56 11.58
C THR A 175 13.06 1.58 11.56
N LEU A 176 12.87 2.68 12.31
CA LEU A 176 13.93 3.65 12.58
C LEU A 176 14.57 3.30 13.92
N THR A 177 15.91 3.15 13.93
CA THR A 177 16.69 2.90 15.13
C THR A 177 17.71 4.01 15.30
N VAL A 178 17.66 4.72 16.43
CA VAL A 178 18.57 5.83 16.76
C VAL A 178 19.60 5.34 17.78
N SER A 179 20.88 5.39 17.41
CA SER A 179 22.03 5.03 18.24
C SER A 179 22.63 6.22 18.98
#